data_AF-A0A1A0TMN4-F1
#
_entry.id   AF-A0A1A0TMN4-F1
#
_cell.length_a   1.000
_cell.length_b   1.000
_cell.length_c   1.000
_cell.angle_alpha   90.00
_cell.angle_beta   90.00
_cell.angle_gamma   90.00
#
_symmetry.space_group_name_H-M   'P 1'
#
loop_
_entity.id
_entity.type
_entity.pdbx_description
1 polymer ?
#
loop_
_entity_poly.entity_id
_entity_poly.type
_entity_poly.pdbx_seq_one_letter_code
_entity_poly.pdbx_strand_id
1 'polypeptide(L)' 'MSKRAEYMYALYSGSLAEPGDSNPYAGGDSLVLPQLWMRGYLRMLRVRIETGPAMQTYRSARAAEGDSPE' A
#
# COMPACT_ATOMS: atom_id res chain seq x y z
N MET A 1 -24.36 1.55 -11.25
CA MET A 1 -23.32 0.78 -10.53
C MET A 1 -23.90 0.26 -9.24
N SER A 2 -23.56 -0.94 -8.78
CA SER A 2 -23.96 -1.41 -7.44
C SER A 2 -23.01 -0.85 -6.37
N LYS A 3 -23.47 -0.72 -5.11
CA LYS A 3 -22.60 -0.32 -3.99
C LYS A 3 -21.37 -1.22 -3.84
N ARG A 4 -21.54 -2.53 -4.07
CA ARG A 4 -20.43 -3.49 -4.07
C ARG A 4 -19.41 -3.14 -5.16
N ALA A 5 -19.85 -2.83 -6.38
CA ALA A 5 -18.95 -2.47 -7.47
C ALA A 5 -18.18 -1.17 -7.17
N GLU A 6 -18.85 -0.17 -6.60
CA GLU A 6 -18.23 1.09 -6.19
C GLU A 6 -17.16 0.88 -5.11
N TYR A 7 -17.45 0.07 -4.10
CA TYR A 7 -16.50 -0.24 -3.02
C TYR A 7 -15.29 -1.03 -3.53
N MET A 8 -15.53 -2.01 -4.40
CA MET A 8 -14.47 -2.76 -5.08
C MET A 8 -13.59 -1.83 -5.91
N TYR A 9 -14.20 -0.88 -6.61
CA TYR A 9 -13.47 0.08 -7.43
C TYR A 9 -12.63 1.05 -6.57
N ALA A 10 -13.15 1.55 -5.44
CA ALA A 10 -12.39 2.39 -4.53
C ALA A 10 -11.16 1.66 -3.97
N LEU A 11 -11.33 0.40 -3.53
CA LEU A 11 -10.21 -0.42 -3.06
C LEU A 11 -9.18 -0.68 -4.17
N TYR A 12 -9.64 -1.03 -5.36
CA TYR A 12 -8.77 -1.36 -6.49
C TYR A 12 -7.97 -0.14 -6.97
N SER A 13 -8.65 1.00 -7.16
CA SER A 13 -7.99 2.25 -7.59
C SER A 13 -6.93 2.71 -6.60
N GLY A 14 -7.16 2.56 -5.30
CA GLY A 14 -6.13 2.81 -4.28
C GLY A 14 -4.89 1.93 -4.47
N SER A 15 -5.06 0.65 -4.82
CA SER A 15 -3.93 -0.26 -5.06
C SER A 15 -3.13 0.04 -6.33
N LEU A 16 -3.67 0.86 -7.24
CA LEU A 16 -3.02 1.29 -8.47
C LEU A 16 -2.42 2.70 -8.39
N ALA A 17 -2.65 3.43 -7.30
CA ALA A 17 -2.16 4.79 -7.14
C ALA A 17 -0.63 4.86 -6.98
N GLU A 18 -0.08 6.05 -7.17
CA GLU A 18 1.34 6.35 -7.03
C GLU A 18 1.65 7.12 -5.73
N PRO A 19 2.86 6.98 -5.17
CA PRO A 19 3.23 7.71 -3.95
C PRO A 19 3.06 9.22 -4.12
N GLY A 20 2.27 9.81 -3.22
CA GLY A 20 1.93 11.24 -3.27
C GLY A 20 0.58 11.55 -3.90
N ASP A 21 -0.08 10.57 -4.53
CA ASP A 21 -1.43 10.75 -5.05
C ASP A 21 -2.42 11.10 -3.94
N SER A 22 -3.29 12.06 -4.24
CA SER A 22 -4.38 12.44 -3.35
C SER A 22 -5.55 11.46 -3.46
N ASN A 23 -6.21 11.18 -2.34
CA ASN A 23 -7.37 10.31 -2.30
C ASN A 23 -8.56 10.97 -3.05
N PRO A 24 -9.04 10.41 -4.17
CA PRO A 24 -10.07 11.04 -5.00
C PRO A 24 -11.45 11.04 -4.35
N TYR A 25 -11.64 10.27 -3.27
CA TYR A 25 -12.90 10.22 -2.51
C TYR A 25 -12.89 11.18 -1.31
N ALA A 26 -11.77 11.87 -1.04
CA ALA A 26 -11.68 12.80 0.07
C ALA A 26 -12.71 13.94 -0.07
N GLY A 27 -13.41 14.25 1.04
CA GLY A 27 -14.39 15.33 1.08
C GLY A 27 -15.77 15.01 0.49
N GLY A 28 -16.02 13.77 0.05
CA GLY A 28 -17.36 13.32 -0.36
C GLY A 28 -18.24 12.91 0.83
N ASP A 29 -19.53 12.65 0.55
CA ASP A 29 -20.53 12.25 1.56
C ASP A 29 -20.31 10.86 2.17
N SER A 30 -19.46 10.03 1.54
CA SER A 30 -19.19 8.67 1.99
C SER A 30 -17.88 8.58 2.77
N LEU A 31 -17.96 8.12 4.01
CA LEU A 31 -16.77 7.82 4.84
C LEU A 31 -16.08 6.50 4.45
N VAL A 32 -16.78 5.60 3.75
CA VAL A 32 -16.29 4.25 3.44
C VAL A 32 -15.37 4.25 2.22
N LEU A 33 -15.70 5.02 1.18
CA LEU A 33 -14.90 5.07 -0.05
C LEU A 33 -13.46 5.56 0.19
N PRO A 34 -13.23 6.65 0.95
CA PRO A 34 -11.88 7.09 1.26
C PRO A 34 -11.07 6.03 2.01
N GLN A 35 -11.69 5.29 2.93
CA GLN A 35 -11.04 4.25 3.71
C GLN A 35 -10.65 3.04 2.85
N LEU A 36 -11.52 2.63 1.94
CA LEU A 36 -11.23 1.54 1.01
C LEU A 36 -10.09 1.89 0.07
N TRP A 37 -10.11 3.09 -0.49
CA TRP A 37 -9.00 3.59 -1.31
C TRP A 37 -7.70 3.62 -0.51
N MET A 38 -7.72 4.18 0.70
CA MET A 38 -6.54 4.26 1.56
C MET A 38 -5.98 2.86 1.90
N ARG A 39 -6.86 1.87 2.11
CA ARG A 39 -6.45 0.48 2.33
C ARG A 39 -5.73 -0.10 1.11
N GLY A 40 -6.21 0.18 -0.09
CA GLY A 40 -5.54 -0.19 -1.35
C GLY A 40 -4.17 0.46 -1.47
N TYR A 41 -4.12 1.77 -1.22
CA TYR A 41 -2.90 2.59 -1.29
C TYR A 41 -1.83 2.13 -0.31
N LEU A 42 -2.19 1.91 0.96
CA LEU A 42 -1.26 1.40 1.98
C LEU A 42 -0.75 0.00 1.66
N ARG A 43 -1.60 -0.87 1.10
CA ARG A 43 -1.15 -2.19 0.63
C ARG A 43 -0.11 -2.06 -0.47
N MET A 44 -0.36 -1.18 -1.44
CA MET A 44 0.58 -0.90 -2.53
C MET A 44 1.90 -0.35 -1.98
N LEU A 45 1.87 0.65 -1.10
CA LEU A 45 3.08 1.22 -0.48
C LEU A 45 3.89 0.17 0.26
N ARG A 46 3.22 -0.69 1.05
CA ARG A 46 3.88 -1.78 1.76
C ARG A 46 4.60 -2.71 0.79
N VAL A 47 3.95 -3.12 -0.31
CA VAL A 47 4.62 -3.98 -1.30
C VAL A 47 5.86 -3.29 -1.86
N ARG A 48 5.75 -2.04 -2.35
CA ARG A 48 6.88 -1.29 -2.90
C ARG A 48 8.05 -1.15 -1.91
N ILE A 49 7.75 -0.89 -0.63
CA ILE A 49 8.76 -0.77 0.43
C ILE A 49 9.43 -2.13 0.68
N GLU A 50 8.63 -3.19 0.85
CA GLU A 50 9.12 -4.49 1.31
C GLU A 50 9.80 -5.32 0.21
N THR A 51 9.54 -5.02 -1.06
CA THR A 51 10.15 -5.70 -2.22
C THR A 51 11.17 -4.83 -2.95
N GLY A 52 11.46 -3.63 -2.45
CA GLY A 52 12.42 -2.72 -3.05
C GLY A 52 13.88 -3.19 -2.86
N PRO A 53 14.81 -2.82 -3.75
CA PRO A 53 16.22 -3.17 -3.63
C PRO A 53 16.83 -2.72 -2.30
N ALA A 54 16.43 -1.55 -1.78
CA ALA A 54 16.89 -1.05 -0.50
C ALA A 54 16.52 -1.98 0.67
N MET A 55 15.28 -2.49 0.69
CA MET A 55 14.85 -3.42 1.73
C MET A 55 15.50 -4.79 1.57
N GLN A 56 15.74 -5.24 0.34
CA GLN A 56 16.50 -6.46 0.08
C GLN A 56 17.93 -6.34 0.63
N THR A 57 18.63 -5.25 0.34
CA THR A 57 19.97 -4.96 0.88
C THR A 57 19.97 -4.87 2.41
N TYR A 58 18.98 -4.19 2.99
CA TYR A 58 18.83 -4.10 4.44
C TYR A 58 18.69 -5.49 5.08
N ARG A 59 17.82 -6.34 4.51
CA ARG A 59 17.60 -7.71 5.01
C ARG A 59 18.82 -8.60 4.83
N SER A 60 19.54 -8.51 3.72
CA SER A 60 20.75 -9.31 3.50
C SER A 60 21.87 -8.93 4.47
N ALA A 61 22.08 -7.63 4.71
CA ALA A 61 23.04 -7.14 5.70
C ALA A 61 22.68 -7.63 7.12
N ARG A 62 21.40 -7.53 7.51
CA ARG A 62 20.92 -8.01 8.80
C ARG A 62 21.08 -9.52 8.98
N ALA A 63 20.88 -10.31 7.92
CA ALA A 63 21.09 -11.75 7.96
C ALA A 63 22.59 -12.09 8.16
N ALA A 64 23.49 -11.38 7.49
CA ALA A 64 24.94 -11.57 7.65
C ALA A 64 25.46 -11.18 9.04
N GLU A 65 24.88 -10.16 9.69
CA GLU A 65 25.20 -9.80 11.08
C GLU A 65 24.75 -10.87 12.08
N GLY A 66 23.59 -11.49 11.85
CA GLY A 66 23.06 -12.55 12.71
C GLY A 66 23.76 -13.91 12.55
N ASP A 67 24.54 -14.08 11.49
CA ASP A 67 25.30 -15.29 11.16
C ASP A 67 26.79 -15.18 11.57
N SER A 68 27.16 -14.17 12.36
CA SER A 68 28.50 -14.12 12.96
C SER A 68 28.72 -15.33 13.89
N PRO A 69 29.69 -16.21 13.60
CA PRO A 69 30.02 -17.31 14.50
C PRO A 69 30.73 -16.73 15.73
N GLU A 70 30.32 -17.16 16.93
CA GLU A 70 31.11 -17.03 18.15
C GLU A 70 32.48 -17.73 18.02
#